data_AF-A0A382NEC8-F1
#
_entry.id   AF-A0A382NEC8-F1
#
_cell.length_a   1.000
_cell.length_b   1.000
_cell.length_c   1.000
_cell.angle_alpha   90.00
_cell.angle_beta   90.00
_cell.angle_gamma   90.00
#
_symmetry.space_group_name_H-M   'P 1'
#
loop_
_entity.id
_entity.type
_entity.pdbx_description
1 polymer ?
#
loop_
_entity_poly.entity_id
_entity_poly.type
_entity_poly.pdbx_seq_one_letter_code
_entity_poly.pdbx_strand_id
1 'polypeptide(L)' 'MTAYSRLQQQEFDSEKEGYTATKHQREVGTTYFDAISNAISSGESSTTAMKDSTETDQF' A
#
# COMPACT_ATOMS: atom_id res chain seq x y z
N MET A 1 -15.08 -16.40 5.26
CA MET A 1 -13.89 -15.87 4.55
C MET A 1 -13.84 -16.21 3.06
N THR A 2 -14.39 -17.34 2.59
CA THR A 2 -14.32 -17.77 1.18
C THR A 2 -14.79 -16.72 0.16
N ALA A 3 -15.90 -16.02 0.46
CA ALA A 3 -16.40 -14.97 -0.44
C ALA A 3 -15.43 -13.78 -0.57
N TYR A 4 -14.82 -13.37 0.53
CA TYR A 4 -13.85 -12.26 0.54
C TYR A 4 -12.55 -12.63 -0.18
N SER A 5 -12.02 -13.83 0.06
CA SER A 5 -10.82 -14.32 -0.63
C SER A 5 -11.04 -14.42 -2.15
N ARG A 6 -12.26 -14.75 -2.60
CA ARG A 6 -12.60 -14.73 -4.03
C ARG A 6 -12.50 -13.31 -4.61
N LEU A 7 -13.02 -12.31 -3.91
CA LEU A 7 -12.91 -10.91 -4.34
C LEU A 7 -11.44 -10.51 -4.43
N GLN A 8 -10.66 -10.78 -3.38
CA GLN A 8 -9.23 -10.46 -3.36
C GLN A 8 -8.45 -11.10 -4.52
N GLN A 9 -8.78 -12.35 -4.89
CA GLN A 9 -8.15 -12.98 -6.06
C GLN A 9 -8.57 -12.34 -7.38
N GLN A 10 -9.81 -11.88 -7.50
CA GLN A 10 -10.25 -11.11 -8.67
C GLN A 10 -9.53 -9.76 -8.76
N GLU A 11 -9.22 -9.13 -7.63
CA GLU A 11 -8.41 -7.90 -7.58
C GLU A 11 -6.98 -8.17 -8.08
N PHE A 12 -6.31 -9.21 -7.58
CA PHE A 12 -4.98 -9.64 -8.07
C PHE A 12 -5.00 -9.96 -9.58
N ASP A 13 -5.99 -10.70 -10.06
CA ASP A 13 -6.11 -11.05 -11.48
C ASP A 13 -6.30 -9.80 -12.38
N SER A 14 -6.87 -8.72 -11.83
CA SER A 14 -7.12 -7.46 -12.55
C SER A 14 -5.91 -6.53 -12.57
N GLU A 15 -4.86 -6.81 -11.80
CA GLU A 15 -3.63 -5.98 -11.79
C GLU A 15 -2.95 -5.94 -13.17
N LYS A 16 -3.03 -7.05 -13.91
CA LYS A 16 -2.54 -7.12 -15.30
C LYS A 16 -3.26 -6.17 -16.27
N GLU A 17 -4.44 -5.70 -15.88
CA GLU A 17 -5.28 -4.76 -16.63
C GLU A 17 -5.14 -3.32 -16.09
N GLY A 18 -4.29 -3.11 -15.08
CA GLY A 18 -3.98 -1.80 -14.50
C GLY A 18 -4.75 -1.48 -13.21
N TYR A 19 -5.47 -2.43 -12.61
CA TYR A 19 -6.04 -2.26 -11.27
C TYR A 19 -4.92 -2.16 -10.22
N THR A 20 -5.03 -1.23 -9.27
CA THR A 20 -3.96 -0.99 -8.26
C THR A 20 -4.44 -1.04 -6.82
N ALA A 21 -5.76 -1.04 -6.59
CA ALA A 21 -6.33 -0.88 -5.25
C ALA A 21 -6.18 -2.11 -4.35
N THR A 22 -5.66 -3.25 -4.85
CA THR A 22 -5.22 -4.37 -3.99
C THR A 22 -4.20 -3.90 -2.95
N LYS A 23 -3.29 -3.00 -3.37
CA LYS A 23 -2.35 -2.26 -2.50
C LYS A 23 -2.99 -0.97 -2.02
N HIS A 24 -3.98 -1.13 -1.16
CA HIS A 24 -4.87 -0.07 -0.72
C HIS A 24 -4.18 1.01 0.12
N GLN A 25 -3.11 0.72 0.86
CA GLN A 25 -2.33 1.73 1.60
C GLN A 25 -1.69 2.71 0.62
N ARG A 26 -1.02 2.20 -0.42
CA ARG A 26 -0.50 3.02 -1.51
C ARG A 26 -1.63 3.78 -2.22
N GLU A 27 -2.74 3.11 -2.52
CA GLU A 27 -3.86 3.69 -3.26
C GLU A 27 -4.43 4.95 -2.59
N VAL A 28 -4.50 4.95 -1.26
CA VAL A 28 -4.95 6.12 -0.47
C VAL A 28 -3.84 7.11 -0.13
N GLY A 29 -2.64 6.93 -0.69
CA GLY A 29 -1.55 7.89 -0.63
C GLY A 29 -0.62 7.75 0.57
N THR A 30 -0.57 6.62 1.26
CA THR A 30 0.34 6.43 2.42
C THR A 30 1.79 6.73 2.04
N THR A 31 2.27 6.25 0.89
CA THR A 31 3.63 6.57 0.39
C THR A 31 3.83 8.06 0.09
N TYR A 32 2.79 8.76 -0.35
CA TYR A 32 2.85 10.19 -0.62
C TYR A 32 3.03 10.99 0.67
N PHE A 33 2.29 10.65 1.73
CA PHE A 33 2.44 11.31 3.03
C PHE A 33 3.73 10.91 3.76
N ASP A 34 4.24 9.70 3.54
CA ASP A 34 5.59 9.33 4.00
C ASP A 34 6.68 10.17 3.31
N ALA A 35 6.55 10.42 2.00
CA ALA A 35 7.47 11.29 1.28
C ALA A 35 7.44 12.73 1.81
N ILE A 36 6.25 13.26 2.11
CA ILE A 36 6.10 14.57 2.78
C ILE A 36 6.79 14.56 4.15
N SER A 37 6.54 13.54 4.95
CA SER A 37 7.12 13.42 6.30
C SER A 37 8.65 13.41 6.24
N ASN A 38 9.23 12.63 5.32
CA ASN A 38 10.67 12.59 5.09
C ASN A 38 11.22 13.92 4.55
N ALA A 39 10.50 14.61 3.66
CA ALA A 39 10.93 15.91 3.17
C ALA A 39 11.00 16.95 4.31
N ILE A 40 10.03 16.94 5.24
CA ILE A 40 10.01 17.82 6.41
C ILE A 40 11.14 17.47 7.39
N SER A 41 11.37 16.19 7.63
CA SER A 41 12.32 15.71 8.63
C SER A 41 13.75 15.55 8.10
N SER A 42 14.06 16.05 6.89
CA SER A 42 15.34 15.79 6.21
C SER A 42 15.72 14.30 6.12
N GLY A 43 14.72 13.43 6.00
CA GLY A 43 14.88 11.97 5.93
C GLY A 43 15.07 11.27 7.28
N GLU A 44 15.00 11.97 8.40
CA GLU A 44 15.22 11.40 9.74
C GLU A 44 13.92 10.95 10.45
N SER A 45 12.80 10.84 9.73
CA SER A 45 11.53 10.43 10.32
C SER A 45 11.59 8.97 10.75
N SER A 46 11.28 8.70 12.02
CA SER A 46 11.21 7.34 12.59
C SER A 46 9.80 6.74 12.57
N THR A 47 8.80 7.51 12.11
CA THR A 47 7.38 7.14 12.18
C THR A 47 6.69 7.16 10.82
N THR A 48 7.42 6.90 9.73
CA THR A 48 6.82 6.66 8.40
C THR A 48 6.03 5.34 8.41
N ALA A 49 4.95 5.26 7.65
CA ALA A 49 3.97 4.19 7.75
C ALA A 49 4.23 2.98 6.83
N MET A 50 4.72 3.19 5.61
CA MET A 50 4.79 2.11 4.60
C MET A 50 5.83 1.03 4.91
N LYS A 51 6.99 1.43 5.42
CA LYS A 51 8.19 0.58 5.49
C LYS A 51 7.93 -0.77 6.19
N ASP A 52 7.25 -0.74 7.34
CA ASP A 52 7.00 -1.93 8.17
C ASP A 52 5.52 -2.36 8.12
N SER A 53 4.80 -2.02 7.04
CA SER A 53 3.39 -2.37 6.84
C SER A 53 3.21 -3.78 6.27
N THR A 54 2.09 -4.43 6.59
CA THR A 54 1.76 -5.74 5.98
C THR A 54 1.57 -5.66 4.47
N GLU A 55 1.24 -4.49 3.92
CA GLU A 55 1.19 -4.28 2.48
C GLU A 55 2.57 -4.43 1.84
N THR A 56 3.63 -3.91 2.47
CA THR A 56 5.02 -4.12 2.00
C THR A 56 5.44 -5.58 2.09
N ASP A 57 5.03 -6.30 3.13
CA ASP A 57 5.49 -7.67 3.38
C ASP A 57 4.69 -8.74 2.63
N GLN A 58 3.42 -8.49 2.29
CA GLN A 58 2.48 -9.54 1.85
C GLN A 58 1.81 -9.25 0.49
N PHE A 59 2.02 -8.07 -0.10
CA PHE A 59 1.34 -7.63 -1.33
C PHE A 59 2.30 -7.06 -2.38
#